data_AF-A0A9P7GNV1-F1
#
_entry.id   AF-A0A9P7GNV1-F1
#
_cell.length_a   1.000
_cell.length_b   1.000
_cell.length_c   1.000
_cell.angle_alpha   90.00
_cell.angle_beta   90.00
_cell.angle_gamma   90.00
#
_symmetry.space_group_name_H-M   'P 1'
#
loop_
_entity.id
_entity.type
_entity.pdbx_description
1 polymer ?
#
loop_
_entity_poly.entity_id
_entity_poly.type
_entity_poly.pdbx_seq_one_letter_code
_entity_poly.pdbx_strand_id
1 'polypeptide(L)' 'MEGDVYRGMFIPKGSLIIANTRGMTLDEKIYKRPHDFNPSRYLPQPEGNNEPTPSGPFGFGR' A
#
# COMPACT_ATOMS: atom_id res chain seq x y z
N MET A 1 8.37 -6.21 -24.01
CA MET A 1 8.24 -5.08 -23.08
C MET A 1 8.82 -3.84 -23.73
N GLU A 2 7.96 -2.87 -23.98
CA GLU A 2 8.35 -1.50 -24.35
C GLU A 2 8.58 -0.68 -23.07
N GLY A 3 8.98 0.58 -23.20
CA GLY A 3 8.91 1.51 -22.06
C GLY A 3 7.45 1.80 -21.70
N ASP A 4 7.21 2.37 -20.52
CA ASP A 4 5.87 2.68 -20.03
C ASP A 4 5.79 4.13 -19.51
N VAL A 5 4.58 4.66 -19.29
CA VAL A 5 4.36 5.99 -18.70
C VAL A 5 3.46 5.85 -17.48
N TYR A 6 4.01 6.15 -16.30
CA TYR A 6 3.27 6.13 -15.05
C TYR A 6 3.15 7.55 -14.48
N ARG A 7 1.91 8.02 -14.27
CA ARG A 7 1.61 9.37 -13.76
C ARG A 7 2.35 10.49 -14.52
N GLY A 8 2.46 10.36 -15.84
CA GLY A 8 3.15 11.32 -16.71
C GLY A 8 4.68 11.18 -16.73
N MET A 9 5.27 10.24 -15.98
CA MET A 9 6.70 9.96 -15.98
C MET A 9 7.02 8.76 -16.87
N PHE A 10 7.99 8.91 -17.77
CA PHE A 10 8.45 7.80 -18.62
C PHE A 10 9.36 6.85 -17.84
N ILE A 11 9.05 5.56 -17.92
CA ILE A 11 9.79 4.45 -17.34
C ILE A 11 10.49 3.70 -18.48
N PRO A 12 11.83 3.77 -18.56
CA PRO A 12 12.58 3.05 -19.60
C PRO A 12 12.38 1.54 -19.52
N LYS A 13 12.40 0.88 -20.70
CA LYS A 13 12.43 -0.58 -20.80
C LYS A 13 13.60 -1.14 -19.98
N GLY A 14 13.32 -2.19 -19.20
CA GLY A 14 14.33 -2.87 -18.37
C GLY A 14 14.54 -2.23 -16.99
N SER A 15 13.78 -1.19 -16.65
CA SER A 15 13.80 -0.63 -15.29
C SER A 15 13.32 -1.64 -14.25
N LEU A 16 13.98 -1.67 -13.10
CA LEU A 16 13.50 -2.38 -11.92
C LEU A 16 12.40 -1.56 -11.24
N ILE A 17 11.22 -2.13 -11.08
CA ILE A 17 10.10 -1.51 -10.38
C ILE A 17 9.95 -2.14 -9.00
N ILE A 18 9.99 -1.30 -7.97
CA ILE A 18 9.82 -1.72 -6.58
C ILE A 18 8.51 -1.13 -6.06
N ALA A 19 7.51 -1.98 -5.83
CA ALA A 19 6.28 -1.57 -5.16
C ALA A 19 6.58 -1.37 -3.67
N ASN A 20 6.42 -0.13 -3.17
CA ASN A 20 6.73 0.22 -1.78
C ASN A 20 5.61 -0.22 -0.82
N THR A 21 5.45 -1.52 -0.64
CA THR A 21 4.44 -2.09 0.27
C THR A 21 4.56 -1.51 1.67
N ARG A 22 5.78 -1.32 2.19
CA ARG A 22 6.00 -0.71 3.51
C ARG A 22 5.42 0.70 3.61
N GLY A 23 5.64 1.54 2.60
CA GLY A 23 5.06 2.89 2.56
C GLY A 23 3.54 2.85 2.46
N MET A 24 2.99 1.92 1.67
CA MET A 24 1.54 1.76 1.52
C MET A 24 0.86 1.30 2.82
N THR A 25 1.46 0.33 3.54
CA THR A 25 0.88 -0.23 4.77
C THR A 25 1.14 0.63 6.01
N LEU A 26 1.91 1.70 5.89
CA LEU A 26 2.20 2.64 6.96
C LEU A 26 1.79 4.09 6.64
N ASP A 27 0.94 4.31 5.63
CA ASP A 27 0.47 5.65 5.26
C ASP A 27 -0.44 6.22 6.37
N GLU A 28 0.03 7.28 7.02
CA GLU A 28 -0.69 8.01 8.09
C GLU A 28 -2.00 8.66 7.62
N LYS A 29 -2.18 8.84 6.30
CA LYS A 29 -3.46 9.31 5.74
C LYS A 29 -4.54 8.23 5.73
N ILE A 30 -4.15 6.96 5.82
CA ILE A 30 -5.04 5.80 5.77
C ILE A 30 -5.19 5.16 7.14
N TYR A 31 -4.07 4.97 7.85
CA TYR A 31 -4.01 4.22 9.09
C TYR A 31 -3.71 5.14 10.27
N LYS A 32 -4.50 5.03 11.36
CA LYS A 32 -4.18 5.77 12.59
C LYS A 32 -3.02 5.10 13.29
N ARG A 33 -2.01 5.88 13.71
CA ARG A 33 -0.79 5.39 14.38
C ARG A 33 -0.26 4.11 13.70
N PRO A 34 0.17 4.18 12.44
CA PRO A 34 0.49 2.99 11.63
C PRO A 34 1.64 2.16 12.20
N HIS A 35 2.51 2.78 13.00
CA HIS A 35 3.64 2.12 13.63
C HIS A 35 3.28 1.31 14.89
N ASP A 36 2.08 1.51 15.45
CA ASP A 36 1.61 0.75 16.60
C ASP A 36 1.05 -0.62 16.15
N PHE A 37 1.43 -1.68 16.87
CA PHE A 37 0.74 -2.96 16.74
C PHE A 37 -0.68 -2.84 17.31
N ASN A 38 -1.67 -2.73 16.42
CA ASN A 38 -3.08 -2.57 16.76
C ASN A 38 -3.95 -3.46 15.87
N PRO A 39 -4.25 -4.70 16.28
CA PRO A 39 -5.11 -5.61 15.52
C PRO A 39 -6.54 -5.08 15.34
N SER A 40 -7.05 -4.35 16.34
CA SER A 40 -8.41 -3.80 16.32
C SER A 40 -8.62 -2.74 15.25
N ARG A 41 -7.55 -2.24 14.59
CA ARG A 41 -7.67 -1.23 13.53
C ARG A 41 -8.60 -1.69 12.40
N TYR A 42 -8.63 -2.99 12.10
CA TYR A 42 -9.43 -3.56 11.02
C TYR A 42 -10.84 -4.02 11.45
N LEU A 43 -11.18 -3.95 12.73
CA LEU A 43 -12.53 -4.28 13.22
C LEU A 43 -13.49 -3.11 12.94
N PRO A 44 -14.80 -3.39 12.71
CA PRO A 44 -15.81 -2.34 12.54
C PRO A 44 -15.98 -1.49 13.80
N GLN A 45 -16.60 -0.32 13.66
CA GLN A 45 -17.02 0.48 14.82
C GLN A 45 -18.22 -0.17 15.52
N PRO A 46 -18.33 -0.11 16.87
CA PRO A 46 -17.45 0.61 17.80
C PRO A 46 -16.21 -0.17 18.30
N GLU A 47 -16.04 -1.44 17.93
CA GLU A 47 -14.98 -2.32 18.48
C GLU A 47 -13.57 -2.01 17.94
N GLY A 48 -13.48 -1.31 16.81
CA GLY A 48 -12.22 -1.00 16.12
C GLY A 48 -12.18 0.36 15.45
N ASN A 49 -11.30 0.53 14.46
CA ASN A 49 -11.20 1.78 13.68
C ASN A 49 -11.88 1.71 12.31
N ASN A 50 -12.32 0.52 11.87
CA ASN A 50 -12.81 0.25 10.53
C ASN A 50 -11.83 0.72 9.43
N GLU A 51 -10.52 0.60 9.70
CA GLU A 51 -9.47 0.89 8.72
C GLU A 51 -9.43 -0.21 7.63
N PRO A 52 -9.10 0.14 6.38
CA PRO A 52 -9.09 -0.83 5.28
C PRO A 52 -8.01 -1.89 5.48
N THR A 53 -8.21 -3.09 4.91
CA THR A 53 -7.16 -4.10 4.90
C THR A 53 -6.01 -3.68 3.96
N PRO A 54 -4.74 -3.97 4.32
CA PRO A 54 -3.61 -3.56 3.51
C PRO A 54 -3.53 -4.30 2.18
N SER A 55 -3.25 -3.57 1.11
CA SER A 55 -2.95 -4.14 -0.21
C SER A 55 -1.45 -4.41 -0.38
N GLY A 56 -1.10 -5.50 -1.07
CA GLY A 56 0.29 -5.85 -1.36
C GLY A 56 1.00 -6.89 -0.48
N PRO A 57 0.52 -7.33 0.71
CA PRO A 57 1.18 -8.41 1.46
C PRO A 57 1.37 -9.71 0.68
N PHE A 58 0.50 -9.98 -0.29
CA PHE A 58 0.51 -11.19 -1.12
C PHE A 58 0.85 -10.91 -2.59
N GLY A 59 1.47 -9.76 -2.88
CA GLY A 59 1.82 -9.34 -4.23
C GLY A 59 0.73 -8.51 -4.92
N PHE A 60 0.96 -8.24 -6.21
CA PHE A 60 0.15 -7.35 -7.04
C PHE A 60 0.06 -7.92 -8.46
N GLY A 61 -1.14 -7.95 -9.05
CA GLY A 61 -1.36 -8.19 -10.48
C GLY A 61 -0.61 -9.38 -11.11
N ARG A 62 -0.61 -9.43 -12.45
CA ARG A 62 0.24 -10.28 -13.31
C ARG A 62 0.52 -9.54 -14.61
#